data_AF-A0A2H3CJK0-F1
#
_entry.id   AF-A0A2H3CJK0-F1
#
_cell.length_a   1.000
_cell.length_b   1.000
_cell.length_c   1.000
_cell.angle_alpha   90.00
_cell.angle_beta   90.00
_cell.angle_gamma   90.00
#
_symmetry.space_group_name_H-M   'P 1'
#
loop_
_entity.id
_entity.type
_entity.pdbx_description
1 polymer ?
#
loop_
_entity_poly.entity_id
_entity_poly.type
_entity_poly.pdbx_seq_one_letter_code
_entity_poly.pdbx_strand_id
1 'polypeptide(L)'
;VPTWDGNGDTIVAWMWKIDDLSAWSDKVFVQLRKIIPKQLTDSVEKWYFSLPMAHHEILEEDWDTMREAIAAFYMNCKWWEDHKAKALRATYCEWGHSRETPSEYYICKKELMTLASEVSDHELISEIMGGAPVVWHTVLNTESYETVVQFQNVIQFHEHTLMHLSH
;
A
#
# COMPACT_ATOMS: atom_id res chain seq x y z
N VAL A 1 0.15 -10.77 14.04
CA VAL A 1 -0.89 -9.94 13.38
C VAL A 1 -0.42 -8.50 13.45
N PRO A 2 -0.32 -7.76 12.32
CA PRO A 2 0.17 -6.38 12.30
C PRO A 2 -0.79 -5.41 12.99
N THR A 3 -0.24 -4.35 13.57
CA THR A 3 -0.98 -3.24 14.18
C THR A 3 -1.26 -2.13 13.17
N TRP A 4 -2.29 -1.31 13.43
CA TRP A 4 -2.58 -0.10 12.67
C TRP A 4 -3.13 1.01 13.58
N ASP A 5 -2.75 2.24 13.29
CA ASP A 5 -2.97 3.44 14.11
C ASP A 5 -4.06 4.38 13.56
N GLY A 6 -4.64 4.03 12.40
CA GLY A 6 -5.59 4.86 11.67
C GLY A 6 -4.94 5.75 10.60
N ASN A 7 -3.63 5.65 10.38
CA ASN A 7 -2.97 6.37 9.30
C ASN A 7 -3.47 5.87 7.93
N GLY A 8 -4.12 6.78 7.20
CA GLY A 8 -4.67 6.51 5.88
C GLY A 8 -3.61 6.18 4.82
N ASP A 9 -2.33 6.52 5.03
CA ASP A 9 -1.26 6.15 4.10
C ASP A 9 -0.84 4.69 4.25
N THR A 10 -1.02 4.08 5.43
CA THR A 10 -0.57 2.71 5.72
C THR A 10 -1.70 1.70 5.76
N ILE A 11 -2.97 2.15 5.67
CA ILE A 11 -4.16 1.30 5.81
C ILE A 11 -4.16 0.12 4.84
N VAL A 12 -3.65 0.32 3.63
CA VAL A 12 -3.73 -0.67 2.56
C VAL A 12 -2.67 -1.73 2.71
N ALA A 13 -1.42 -1.32 2.93
CA ALA A 13 -0.35 -2.26 3.27
C ALA A 13 -0.70 -3.07 4.53
N TRP A 14 -1.44 -2.48 5.47
CA TRP A 14 -1.97 -3.20 6.62
C TRP A 14 -3.08 -4.20 6.23
N MET A 15 -4.10 -3.79 5.47
CA MET A 15 -5.19 -4.68 5.02
C MET A 15 -4.65 -5.88 4.25
N TRP A 16 -3.69 -5.68 3.33
CA TRP A 16 -3.04 -6.75 2.57
C TRP A 16 -2.35 -7.79 3.46
N LYS A 17 -1.67 -7.35 4.53
CA LYS A 17 -1.04 -8.28 5.48
C LYS A 17 -2.08 -9.08 6.26
N ILE A 18 -3.25 -8.51 6.54
CA ILE A 18 -4.35 -9.25 7.18
C ILE A 18 -5.01 -10.21 6.18
N ASP A 19 -5.25 -9.78 4.94
CA ASP A 19 -5.81 -10.60 3.87
C ASP A 19 -4.93 -11.85 3.63
N ASP A 20 -3.60 -11.70 3.55
CA ASP A 20 -2.66 -12.82 3.45
C ASP A 20 -2.80 -13.78 4.64
N LEU A 21 -2.77 -13.27 5.89
CA LEU A 21 -2.96 -14.09 7.09
C LEU A 21 -4.30 -14.83 7.08
N SER A 22 -5.34 -14.17 6.60
CA SER A 22 -6.70 -14.72 6.54
C SER A 22 -6.78 -15.92 5.59
N ALA A 23 -5.98 -15.93 4.53
CA ALA A 23 -5.91 -17.00 3.54
C ALA A 23 -5.15 -18.26 4.01
N TRP A 24 -4.41 -18.20 5.13
CA TRP A 24 -3.57 -19.33 5.58
C TRP A 24 -4.38 -20.54 6.02
N SER A 25 -5.53 -20.33 6.69
CA SER A 25 -6.49 -21.39 7.04
C SER A 25 -7.77 -20.84 7.65
N ASP A 26 -8.86 -21.60 7.59
CA ASP A 26 -10.14 -21.28 8.27
C ASP A 26 -9.98 -21.04 9.78
N LYS A 27 -9.03 -21.74 10.43
CA LYS A 27 -8.75 -21.55 11.86
C LYS A 27 -8.13 -20.19 12.14
N VAL A 28 -7.19 -19.75 11.30
CA VAL A 28 -6.59 -18.42 11.41
C VAL A 28 -7.64 -17.36 11.13
N PHE A 29 -8.46 -17.55 10.09
CA PHE A 29 -9.59 -16.67 9.77
C PHE A 29 -10.52 -16.45 10.98
N VAL A 30 -10.91 -17.52 11.68
CA VAL A 30 -11.77 -17.42 12.88
C VAL A 30 -11.05 -16.73 14.05
N GLN A 31 -9.75 -16.98 14.23
CA GLN A 31 -8.97 -16.36 15.31
C GLN A 31 -8.74 -14.85 15.08
N LEU A 32 -8.54 -14.44 13.83
CA LEU A 32 -8.28 -13.05 13.46
C LEU A 32 -9.40 -12.11 13.93
N ARG A 33 -10.66 -12.54 13.88
CA ARG A 33 -11.84 -11.78 14.34
C ARG A 33 -11.68 -11.23 15.76
N LYS A 34 -11.08 -12.00 16.67
CA LYS A 34 -10.85 -11.61 18.07
C LYS A 34 -9.52 -10.90 18.30
N ILE A 35 -8.58 -11.04 17.38
CA ILE A 35 -7.22 -10.51 17.50
C ILE A 35 -7.14 -9.11 16.90
N ILE A 36 -7.76 -8.88 15.74
CA ILE A 36 -7.65 -7.61 15.01
C ILE A 36 -8.10 -6.42 15.85
N PRO A 37 -9.25 -6.44 16.56
CA PRO A 37 -9.64 -5.34 17.45
C PRO A 37 -8.57 -4.98 18.49
N LYS A 38 -7.76 -5.95 18.92
CA LYS A 38 -6.68 -5.76 19.91
C LYS A 38 -5.37 -5.27 19.30
N GLN A 39 -5.27 -5.25 17.98
CA GLN A 39 -4.11 -4.72 17.24
C GLN A 39 -4.38 -3.32 16.67
N LEU A 40 -5.60 -2.82 16.83
CA LEU A 40 -5.97 -1.44 16.58
C LEU A 40 -5.33 -0.54 17.64
N THR A 41 -4.77 0.59 17.23
CA THR A 41 -4.09 1.54 18.10
C THR A 41 -4.52 2.98 17.81
N ASP A 42 -4.34 3.86 18.79
CA ASP A 42 -4.61 5.30 18.68
C ASP A 42 -6.00 5.67 18.12
N SER A 43 -6.04 6.28 16.92
CA SER A 43 -7.27 6.84 16.37
C SER A 43 -8.27 5.76 15.98
N VAL A 44 -7.77 4.64 15.46
CA VAL A 44 -8.60 3.51 15.04
C VAL A 44 -9.14 2.72 16.23
N GLU A 45 -8.40 2.64 17.33
CA GLU A 45 -8.87 2.07 18.58
C GLU A 45 -10.02 2.90 19.17
N LYS A 46 -9.86 4.23 19.22
CA LYS A 46 -10.91 5.16 19.68
C LYS A 46 -12.16 5.06 18.84
N TRP A 47 -12.00 4.95 17.52
CA TRP A 47 -13.12 4.72 16.60
C TRP A 47 -13.83 3.40 16.91
N TYR A 48 -13.10 2.31 17.02
CA TYR A 48 -13.67 0.99 17.29
C TYR A 48 -14.49 1.00 18.59
N PHE A 49 -13.93 1.51 19.70
CA PHE A 49 -14.64 1.59 20.98
C PHE A 49 -15.72 2.69 21.05
N SER A 50 -15.85 3.54 20.04
CA SER A 50 -16.97 4.49 19.94
C SER A 50 -18.25 3.85 19.39
N LEU A 51 -18.14 2.66 18.78
CA LEU A 51 -19.27 1.97 18.19
C LEU A 51 -20.18 1.35 19.27
N PRO A 52 -21.49 1.19 19.01
CA PRO A 52 -22.37 0.45 19.90
C PRO A 52 -21.95 -1.02 20.01
N MET A 53 -22.18 -1.66 21.16
CA MET A 53 -21.85 -3.08 21.37
C MET A 53 -22.44 -4.01 20.31
N ALA A 54 -23.66 -3.72 19.83
CA ALA A 54 -24.28 -4.48 18.75
C ALA A 54 -23.49 -4.44 17.44
N HIS A 55 -22.73 -3.36 17.17
CA HIS A 55 -21.83 -3.29 16.03
C HIS A 55 -20.56 -4.10 16.26
N HIS A 56 -20.08 -4.22 17.50
CA HIS A 56 -18.90 -5.04 17.80
C HIS A 56 -19.17 -6.50 17.47
N GLU A 57 -20.37 -7.02 17.81
CA GLU A 57 -20.77 -8.39 17.51
C GLU A 57 -20.78 -8.69 16.00
N ILE A 58 -21.20 -7.71 15.18
CA ILE A 58 -21.19 -7.82 13.71
C ILE A 58 -19.77 -7.75 13.17
N LEU A 59 -18.94 -6.82 13.66
CA LEU A 59 -17.55 -6.67 13.22
C LEU A 59 -16.65 -7.85 13.63
N GLU A 60 -16.99 -8.53 14.73
CA GLU A 60 -16.31 -9.75 15.16
C GLU A 60 -16.86 -11.01 14.46
N GLU A 61 -17.87 -10.88 13.58
CA GLU A 61 -18.45 -12.01 12.86
C GLU A 61 -17.48 -12.55 11.81
N ASP A 62 -16.81 -11.73 11.02
CA ASP A 62 -15.80 -12.16 10.05
C ASP A 62 -14.87 -10.99 9.64
N TRP A 63 -13.71 -11.34 9.05
CA TRP A 63 -12.73 -10.33 8.64
C TRP A 63 -13.25 -9.46 7.49
N ASP A 64 -14.02 -10.01 6.55
CA ASP A 64 -14.55 -9.23 5.42
C ASP A 64 -15.49 -8.12 5.91
N THR A 65 -16.38 -8.43 6.85
CA THR A 65 -17.28 -7.46 7.49
C THR A 65 -16.50 -6.36 8.22
N MET A 66 -15.44 -6.71 8.96
CA MET A 66 -14.59 -5.72 9.62
C MET A 66 -13.83 -4.85 8.60
N ARG A 67 -13.33 -5.46 7.53
CA ARG A 67 -12.62 -4.80 6.44
C ARG A 67 -13.51 -3.79 5.72
N GLU A 68 -14.75 -4.18 5.43
CA GLU A 68 -15.75 -3.29 4.81
C GLU A 68 -16.08 -2.09 5.71
N ALA A 69 -16.25 -2.30 7.02
CA ALA A 69 -16.52 -1.21 7.95
C ALA A 69 -15.34 -0.24 8.08
N ILE A 70 -14.10 -0.75 8.13
CA ILE A 70 -12.88 0.06 8.13
C ILE A 70 -12.77 0.86 6.83
N ALA A 71 -12.97 0.21 5.68
CA ALA A 71 -12.93 0.86 4.38
C ALA A 71 -14.02 1.95 4.27
N ALA A 72 -15.24 1.68 4.72
CA ALA A 72 -16.34 2.65 4.69
C ALA A 72 -16.04 3.91 5.53
N PHE A 73 -15.37 3.77 6.66
CA PHE A 73 -15.05 4.90 7.54
C PHE A 73 -13.78 5.65 7.11
N TYR A 74 -12.68 4.94 6.87
CA TYR A 74 -11.35 5.52 6.63
C TYR A 74 -11.03 5.73 5.14
N MET A 75 -11.64 4.97 4.23
CA MET A 75 -11.42 5.04 2.78
C MET A 75 -12.66 5.59 2.08
N ASN A 76 -13.18 6.71 2.57
CA ASN A 76 -14.31 7.41 1.94
C ASN A 76 -13.91 8.03 0.59
N CYS A 77 -14.88 8.57 -0.18
CA CYS A 77 -14.62 9.15 -1.50
C CYS A 77 -13.50 10.21 -1.51
N LYS A 78 -13.40 11.03 -0.47
CA LYS A 78 -12.33 12.03 -0.37
C LYS A 78 -10.96 11.36 -0.22
N TRP A 79 -10.86 10.32 0.60
CA TRP A 79 -9.63 9.55 0.74
C TRP A 79 -9.22 8.94 -0.62
N TRP A 80 -10.16 8.39 -1.38
CA TRP A 80 -9.88 7.85 -2.72
C TRP A 80 -9.36 8.90 -3.70
N GLU A 81 -9.97 10.09 -3.73
CA GLU A 81 -9.53 11.21 -4.55
C GLU A 81 -8.12 11.68 -4.16
N ASP A 82 -7.90 11.89 -2.85
CA ASP A 82 -6.62 12.34 -2.31
C ASP A 82 -5.52 11.28 -2.56
N HIS A 83 -5.82 10.00 -2.38
CA HIS A 83 -4.89 8.89 -2.58
C HIS A 83 -4.52 8.74 -4.06
N LYS A 84 -5.50 8.80 -4.97
CA LYS A 84 -5.25 8.79 -6.41
C LYS A 84 -4.40 9.99 -6.84
N ALA A 85 -4.70 11.18 -6.33
CA ALA A 85 -3.92 12.38 -6.60
C ALA A 85 -2.50 12.31 -5.99
N LYS A 86 -2.31 11.60 -4.87
CA LYS A 86 -1.00 11.34 -4.28
C LYS A 86 -0.19 10.36 -5.13
N ALA A 87 -0.80 9.23 -5.52
CA ALA A 87 -0.16 8.23 -6.38
C ALA A 87 0.37 8.83 -7.69
N LEU A 88 -0.44 9.66 -8.35
CA LEU A 88 -0.06 10.32 -9.61
C LEU A 88 1.04 11.39 -9.43
N ARG A 89 1.08 12.08 -8.29
CA ARG A 89 2.06 13.14 -8.02
C ARG A 89 3.36 12.65 -7.39
N ALA A 90 3.38 11.43 -6.85
CA ALA A 90 4.56 10.87 -6.21
C ALA A 90 5.72 10.78 -7.22
N THR A 91 6.83 11.41 -6.90
CA THR A 91 8.06 11.42 -7.71
C THR A 91 9.24 10.99 -6.86
N TYR A 92 10.26 10.41 -7.49
CA TYR A 92 11.49 10.00 -6.83
C TYR A 92 12.11 11.16 -6.03
N CYS A 93 12.47 10.89 -4.77
CA CYS A 93 13.08 11.87 -3.87
C CYS A 93 12.24 13.16 -3.70
N GLU A 94 10.92 13.04 -3.55
CA GLU A 94 10.06 14.18 -3.24
C GLU A 94 10.43 14.88 -1.92
N TRP A 95 9.88 16.08 -1.70
CA TRP A 95 10.18 16.86 -0.50
C TRP A 95 9.78 16.09 0.76
N GLY A 96 10.76 15.81 1.65
CA GLY A 96 10.60 14.93 2.82
C GLY A 96 11.16 13.51 2.61
N HIS A 97 11.34 13.09 1.37
CA HIS A 97 11.88 11.78 0.95
C HIS A 97 13.21 11.90 0.17
N SER A 98 13.97 12.97 0.39
CA SER A 98 15.21 13.29 -0.35
C SER A 98 16.34 12.23 -0.33
N ARG A 99 16.20 11.16 0.46
CA ARG A 99 17.17 10.06 0.61
C ARG A 99 16.60 8.70 0.21
N GLU A 100 15.40 8.69 -0.37
CA GLU A 100 14.74 7.49 -0.86
C GLU A 100 15.61 6.80 -1.92
N THR A 101 15.84 5.50 -1.78
CA THR A 101 16.54 4.73 -2.83
C THR A 101 15.60 4.41 -3.99
N PRO A 102 16.13 4.10 -5.19
CA PRO A 102 15.31 3.66 -6.32
C PRO A 102 14.36 2.50 -5.99
N SER A 103 14.80 1.55 -5.17
CA SER A 103 13.97 0.43 -4.71
C SER A 103 12.89 0.86 -3.73
N GLU A 104 13.21 1.76 -2.80
CA GLU A 104 12.22 2.33 -1.87
C GLU A 104 11.13 3.10 -2.64
N TYR A 105 11.53 3.94 -3.61
CA TYR A 105 10.61 4.65 -4.49
C TYR A 105 9.67 3.71 -5.26
N TYR A 106 10.21 2.64 -5.83
CA TYR A 106 9.41 1.62 -6.50
C TYR A 106 8.36 1.01 -5.56
N ILE A 107 8.75 0.65 -4.33
CA ILE A 107 7.86 0.04 -3.35
C ILE A 107 6.75 1.04 -2.96
N CYS A 108 7.12 2.26 -2.59
CA CYS A 108 6.18 3.29 -2.18
C CYS A 108 5.19 3.65 -3.29
N LYS A 109 5.67 3.83 -4.54
CA LYS A 109 4.78 4.15 -5.66
C LYS A 109 3.86 2.98 -6.02
N LYS A 110 4.36 1.74 -5.97
CA LYS A 110 3.52 0.55 -6.16
C LYS A 110 2.42 0.45 -5.11
N GLU A 111 2.74 0.67 -3.84
CA GLU A 111 1.75 0.64 -2.76
C GLU A 111 0.64 1.68 -2.98
N LEU A 112 1.00 2.90 -3.40
CA LEU A 112 0.03 3.96 -3.73
C LEU A 112 -0.87 3.63 -4.94
N MET A 113 -0.37 2.82 -5.87
CA MET A 113 -1.10 2.48 -7.10
C MET A 113 -1.99 1.25 -6.99
N THR A 114 -1.68 0.30 -6.10
CA THR A 114 -2.37 -1.01 -6.10
C THR A 114 -3.79 -0.97 -5.51
N LEU A 115 -4.29 0.21 -5.16
CA LEU A 115 -5.66 0.44 -4.73
C LEU A 115 -6.60 0.94 -5.82
N ALA A 116 -6.05 1.61 -6.83
CA ALA A 116 -6.83 2.48 -7.69
C ALA A 116 -7.61 1.73 -8.79
N SER A 117 -7.24 0.48 -9.10
CA SER A 117 -7.87 -0.50 -10.00
C SER A 117 -6.89 -1.65 -10.21
N GLU A 118 -7.27 -2.71 -10.93
CA GLU A 118 -6.33 -3.68 -11.51
C GLU A 118 -5.41 -2.94 -12.51
N VAL A 119 -4.33 -2.35 -12.02
CA VAL A 119 -3.29 -1.72 -12.85
C VAL A 119 -2.45 -2.85 -13.44
N SER A 120 -2.35 -2.90 -14.76
CA SER A 120 -1.49 -3.88 -15.42
C SER A 120 -0.01 -3.64 -15.11
N ASP A 121 0.82 -4.68 -15.22
CA ASP A 121 2.26 -4.56 -15.00
C ASP A 121 2.90 -3.46 -15.87
N HIS A 122 2.45 -3.31 -17.12
CA HIS A 122 2.92 -2.26 -18.01
C HIS A 122 2.51 -0.84 -17.57
N GLU A 123 1.26 -0.66 -17.15
CA GLU A 123 0.79 0.62 -16.62
C GLU A 123 1.55 0.99 -15.35
N LEU A 124 1.80 0.02 -14.46
CA LEU A 124 2.55 0.24 -13.22
C LEU A 124 4.01 0.63 -13.52
N ILE A 125 4.68 -0.08 -14.44
CA ILE A 125 6.05 0.26 -14.86
C ILE A 125 6.09 1.67 -15.46
N SER A 126 5.12 2.00 -16.33
CA SER A 126 5.02 3.32 -16.96
C SER A 126 4.85 4.44 -15.94
N GLU A 127 3.96 4.27 -14.97
CA GLU A 127 3.67 5.28 -13.94
C GLU A 127 4.84 5.45 -12.95
N ILE A 128 5.54 4.37 -12.61
CA ILE A 128 6.76 4.44 -11.80
C ILE A 128 7.84 5.24 -12.55
N MET A 129 8.07 4.94 -13.83
CA MET A 129 9.05 5.65 -14.65
C MET A 129 8.63 7.09 -14.97
N GLY A 130 7.34 7.40 -15.04
CA GLY A 130 6.82 8.76 -15.23
C GLY A 130 7.12 9.70 -14.06
N GLY A 131 7.30 9.17 -12.84
CA GLY A 131 7.76 9.95 -11.68
C GLY A 131 9.27 9.82 -11.37
N ALA A 132 10.01 9.03 -12.16
CA ALA A 132 11.44 8.85 -12.00
C ALA A 132 12.24 9.95 -12.74
N PRO A 133 13.52 10.17 -12.37
CA PRO A 133 14.39 11.07 -13.11
C PRO A 133 14.58 10.61 -14.55
N VAL A 134 14.47 11.52 -15.52
CA VAL A 134 14.52 11.22 -16.97
C VAL A 134 15.79 10.44 -17.35
N VAL A 135 16.90 10.68 -16.66
CA VAL A 135 18.17 9.98 -16.87
C VAL A 135 18.08 8.46 -16.64
N TRP A 136 17.11 7.97 -15.85
CA TRP A 136 16.92 6.53 -15.64
C TRP A 136 16.58 5.78 -16.92
N HIS A 137 15.94 6.43 -17.91
CA HIS A 137 15.68 5.83 -19.22
C HIS A 137 16.95 5.46 -20.00
N THR A 138 18.13 5.95 -19.57
CA THR A 138 19.42 5.54 -20.16
C THR A 138 19.91 4.18 -19.66
N VAL A 139 19.38 3.72 -18.52
CA VAL A 139 19.75 2.45 -17.87
C VAL A 139 18.61 1.45 -17.91
N LEU A 140 17.37 1.92 -17.72
CA LEU A 140 16.17 1.10 -17.64
C LEU A 140 15.43 1.13 -18.98
N ASN A 141 15.38 -0.03 -19.65
CA ASN A 141 14.60 -0.23 -20.87
C ASN A 141 13.25 -0.86 -20.54
N THR A 142 12.22 -0.02 -20.34
CA THR A 142 10.87 -0.45 -19.94
C THR A 142 10.19 -1.38 -20.93
N GLU A 143 10.52 -1.29 -22.23
CA GLU A 143 9.96 -2.15 -23.27
C GLU A 143 10.44 -3.61 -23.15
N SER A 144 11.54 -3.84 -22.44
CA SER A 144 12.12 -5.17 -22.25
C SER A 144 11.60 -5.91 -21.01
N TYR A 145 10.74 -5.26 -20.22
CA TYR A 145 10.23 -5.82 -18.97
C TYR A 145 8.79 -6.33 -19.16
N GLU A 146 8.61 -7.64 -18.98
CA GLU A 146 7.31 -8.30 -19.09
C GLU A 146 6.54 -8.26 -17.76
N THR A 147 7.25 -8.18 -16.63
CA THR A 147 6.64 -8.21 -15.30
C THR A 147 7.20 -7.14 -14.38
N VAL A 148 6.40 -6.72 -13.41
CA VAL A 148 6.81 -5.78 -12.37
C VAL A 148 7.92 -6.36 -11.48
N VAL A 149 8.01 -7.69 -11.37
CA VAL A 149 9.06 -8.40 -10.63
C VAL A 149 10.40 -8.29 -11.38
N GLN A 150 10.39 -8.49 -12.70
CA GLN A 150 11.59 -8.29 -13.52
C GLN A 150 12.08 -6.83 -13.41
N PHE A 151 11.17 -5.87 -13.53
CA PHE A 151 11.50 -4.45 -13.38
C PHE A 151 12.10 -4.14 -11.99
N GLN A 152 11.49 -4.64 -10.91
CA GLN A 152 12.00 -4.47 -9.54
C GLN A 152 13.42 -5.03 -9.38
N ASN A 153 13.69 -6.22 -9.93
CA ASN A 153 15.02 -6.83 -9.88
C ASN A 153 16.07 -5.99 -10.63
N VAL A 154 15.69 -5.41 -11.77
CA VAL A 154 16.59 -4.56 -12.56
C VAL A 154 16.86 -3.23 -11.86
N ILE A 155 15.86 -2.63 -11.21
CA ILE A 155 16.05 -1.44 -10.36
C ILE A 155 17.05 -1.76 -9.25
N GLN A 156 16.86 -2.88 -8.52
CA GLN A 156 17.76 -3.27 -7.45
C GLN A 156 19.19 -3.54 -7.96
N PHE A 157 19.33 -4.17 -9.13
CA PHE A 157 20.63 -4.43 -9.73
C PHE A 157 21.38 -3.15 -10.11
N HIS A 158 20.66 -2.11 -10.56
CA HIS A 158 21.24 -0.83 -10.96
C HIS A 158 21.14 0.27 -9.89
N GLU A 159 20.71 -0.05 -8.67
CA GLU A 159 20.33 0.92 -7.63
C GLU A 159 21.40 2.01 -7.42
N HIS A 160 22.66 1.62 -7.25
CA HIS A 160 23.75 2.57 -7.05
C HIS A 160 24.01 3.48 -8.27
N THR A 161 23.88 2.93 -9.48
CA THR A 161 24.02 3.70 -10.73
C THR A 161 22.88 4.70 -10.86
N LEU A 162 21.65 4.27 -10.60
CA LEU A 162 20.46 5.11 -10.65
C LEU A 162 20.54 6.25 -9.62
N MET A 163 21.04 5.98 -8.41
CA MET A 163 21.27 7.03 -7.41
C MET A 163 22.28 8.06 -7.88
N HIS A 164 23.43 7.63 -8.42
CA HIS A 164 24.48 8.57 -8.89
C HIS A 164 23.97 9.45 -10.02
N LEU A 165 23.24 8.88 -10.98
CA LEU A 165 22.71 9.63 -12.13
C LEU A 165 21.66 10.67 -11.73
N SER A 166 20.99 10.49 -10.60
CA SER A 166 19.93 11.38 -10.10
C SER A 166 20.44 12.60 -9.31
N HIS A 167 21.75 12.75 -9.11
CA HIS A 167 22.38 13.86 -8.38
C HIS A 167 22.88 14.99 -9.28
#